data_AF-A0A6N8UHI1-F1
#
_entry.id   AF-A0A6N8UHI1-F1
#
_cell.length_a   1.000
_cell.length_b   1.000
_cell.length_c   1.000
_cell.angle_alpha   90.00
_cell.angle_beta   90.00
_cell.angle_gamma   90.00
#
_symmetry.space_group_name_H-M   'P 1'
#
loop_
_entity.id
_entity.type
_entity.pdbx_description
1 polymer ?
#
loop_
_entity_poly.entity_id
_entity_poly.type
_entity_poly.pdbx_seq_one_letter_code
_entity_poly.pdbx_strand_id
1 'polypeptide(L)'
;MKTLSVQAVFDRMDKWRNFPAYALERRSDIFFSFFLARLLDAEFGIGSESAVIPEFPLKKDANNQSRKVDFFVISEDRQQSFLVELKTDRNSLSEPQLNYLQEASRSRLCTLTADVKRIAQNADTDKRRKYLHLLNHLAELNLIELDKKLRLDSFDPPFRIRQYMESTTRVEPIDLRPKVVCLVPEIPCVASQYPDFEWMSFEVLANCIKKEGSIGRRFAKSLRLWASHEAGHIDDKPSD
;
A
#
# COMPACT_ATOMS: atom_id res chain seq x y z
N MET A 1 11.94 31.59 15.95
CA MET A 1 10.95 30.65 15.38
C MET A 1 11.64 29.33 15.11
N LYS A 2 11.14 28.20 15.62
CA LYS A 2 11.61 26.88 15.15
C LYS A 2 11.09 26.69 13.73
N THR A 3 11.98 26.62 12.75
CA THR A 3 11.62 26.34 11.35
C THR A 3 10.93 24.99 11.29
N LEU A 4 9.68 24.96 10.81
CA LEU A 4 8.98 23.72 10.53
C LEU A 4 9.74 23.01 9.42
N SER A 5 10.25 21.81 9.71
CA SER A 5 10.98 20.99 8.75
C SER A 5 10.45 19.56 8.77
N VAL A 6 10.60 18.86 7.64
CA VAL A 6 10.28 17.43 7.54
C VAL A 6 11.06 16.60 8.56
N GLN A 7 12.26 17.05 8.95
CA GLN A 7 13.05 16.42 10.02
C GLN A 7 12.27 16.34 11.34
N ALA A 8 11.58 17.43 11.71
CA ALA A 8 10.76 17.46 12.92
C ALA A 8 9.53 16.54 12.85
N VAL A 9 9.08 16.16 11.65
CA VAL A 9 8.04 15.13 11.48
C VAL A 9 8.60 13.76 11.81
N PHE A 10 9.76 13.41 11.27
CA PHE A 10 10.43 12.14 11.61
C PHE A 10 10.80 12.05 13.10
N ASP A 11 11.31 13.12 13.71
CA ASP A 11 11.62 13.14 15.14
C ASP A 11 10.36 12.87 16.00
N ARG A 12 9.20 13.39 15.56
CA ARG A 12 7.92 13.09 16.20
C ARG A 12 7.50 11.65 15.99
N MET A 13 7.62 11.09 14.79
CA MET A 13 7.29 9.68 14.55
C MET A 13 8.17 8.74 15.39
N ASP A 14 9.48 9.00 15.42
CA ASP A 14 10.44 8.23 16.21
C ASP A 14 10.11 8.27 17.71
N LYS A 15 9.66 9.42 18.22
CA LYS A 15 9.23 9.56 19.61
C LYS A 15 7.85 8.91 19.85
N TRP A 16 6.87 9.27 19.03
CA TRP A 16 5.46 8.94 19.25
C TRP A 16 5.13 7.49 19.00
N ARG A 17 5.96 6.73 18.25
CA ARG A 17 5.79 5.27 18.14
C ARG A 17 5.79 4.56 19.50
N ASN A 18 6.39 5.18 20.52
CA ASN A 18 6.42 4.64 21.89
C ASN A 18 5.20 5.05 22.73
N PHE A 19 4.28 5.85 22.19
CA PHE A 19 3.09 6.29 22.91
C PHE A 19 1.95 5.28 22.77
N PRO A 20 1.12 5.10 23.81
CA PRO A 20 -0.06 4.25 23.72
C PRO A 20 -0.94 4.60 22.52
N ALA A 21 -1.43 3.58 21.82
CA ALA A 21 -2.33 3.68 20.67
C ALA A 21 -1.80 4.48 19.46
N TYR A 22 -0.53 4.89 19.44
CA TYR A 22 0.03 5.56 18.27
C TYR A 22 0.28 4.56 17.13
N ALA A 23 -0.43 4.73 16.02
CA ALA A 23 -0.30 3.87 14.85
C ALA A 23 0.78 4.41 13.89
N LEU A 24 2.05 4.05 14.09
CA LEU A 24 3.17 4.50 13.26
C LEU A 24 2.98 4.14 11.77
N GLU A 25 2.52 2.92 11.48
CA GLU A 25 2.23 2.43 10.12
C GLU A 25 1.41 3.44 9.31
N ARG A 26 0.23 3.83 9.82
CA ARG A 26 -0.68 4.81 9.17
C ARG A 26 -0.16 6.24 9.10
N ARG A 27 0.91 6.57 9.82
CA ARG A 27 1.52 7.93 9.80
C ARG A 27 2.76 7.99 8.93
N SER A 28 3.35 6.83 8.66
CA SER A 28 4.56 6.69 7.85
C SER A 28 4.27 6.20 6.44
N ASP A 29 3.06 5.70 6.17
CA ASP A 29 2.56 5.23 4.87
C ASP A 29 2.89 6.17 3.70
N ILE A 30 2.78 7.49 3.88
CA ILE A 30 3.09 8.49 2.86
C ILE A 30 4.58 8.53 2.48
N PHE A 31 5.47 8.22 3.43
CA PHE A 31 6.90 8.12 3.14
C PHE A 31 7.21 6.78 2.48
N PHE A 32 6.56 5.69 2.90
CA PHE A 32 6.68 4.41 2.22
C PHE A 32 6.20 4.52 0.77
N SER A 33 5.02 5.08 0.50
CA SER A 33 4.48 5.20 -0.85
C SER A 33 5.40 5.98 -1.79
N PHE A 34 6.04 7.04 -1.28
CA PHE A 34 6.98 7.85 -2.05
C PHE A 34 8.23 7.07 -2.50
N PHE A 35 8.75 6.19 -1.64
CA PHE A 35 9.95 5.40 -1.94
C PHE A 35 9.67 3.99 -2.47
N LEU A 36 8.42 3.53 -2.40
CA LEU A 36 8.05 2.16 -2.71
C LEU A 36 8.37 1.78 -4.16
N ALA A 37 8.05 2.65 -5.12
CA ALA A 37 8.38 2.42 -6.53
C ALA A 37 9.88 2.25 -6.76
N ARG A 38 10.71 3.05 -6.07
CA ARG A 38 12.18 2.97 -6.17
C ARG A 38 12.73 1.69 -5.54
N LEU A 39 12.19 1.28 -4.40
CA LEU A 39 12.55 0.00 -3.77
C LEU A 39 12.23 -1.17 -4.71
N LEU A 40 11.00 -1.23 -5.22
CA LEU A 40 10.58 -2.33 -6.09
C LEU A 40 11.29 -2.29 -7.45
N ASP A 41 11.66 -1.12 -7.95
CA ASP A 41 12.46 -1.01 -9.18
C ASP A 41 13.88 -1.53 -8.98
N ALA A 42 14.50 -1.20 -7.84
CA ALA A 42 15.83 -1.71 -7.50
C ALA A 42 15.87 -3.24 -7.37
N GLU A 43 14.79 -3.86 -6.89
CA GLU A 43 14.72 -5.32 -6.71
C GLU A 43 14.20 -6.06 -7.96
N PHE A 44 13.16 -5.53 -8.61
CA PHE A 44 12.40 -6.24 -9.63
C PHE A 44 12.40 -5.58 -11.01
N GLY A 45 13.05 -4.41 -11.16
CA GLY A 45 13.16 -3.69 -12.43
C GLY A 45 11.81 -3.23 -13.00
N ILE A 46 10.92 -2.71 -12.15
CA ILE A 46 9.53 -2.39 -12.51
C ILE A 46 9.35 -1.03 -13.19
N GLY A 47 10.40 -0.22 -13.25
CA GLY A 47 10.36 1.16 -13.71
C GLY A 47 10.10 2.12 -12.56
N SER A 48 10.85 3.21 -12.54
CA SER A 48 10.93 4.12 -11.41
C SER A 48 9.73 5.07 -11.26
N GLU A 49 8.87 5.11 -12.27
CA GLU A 49 7.59 5.84 -12.34
C GLU A 49 6.37 4.90 -12.18
N SER A 50 6.58 3.69 -11.65
CA SER A 50 5.51 2.73 -11.36
C SER A 50 4.42 3.34 -10.48
N ALA A 51 3.16 3.03 -10.80
CA ALA A 51 2.03 3.60 -10.08
C ALA A 51 1.80 2.88 -8.75
N VAL A 52 1.64 3.66 -7.69
CA VAL A 52 1.41 3.19 -6.31
C VAL A 52 0.03 3.66 -5.84
N ILE A 53 -0.84 2.72 -5.49
CA ILE A 53 -2.20 2.97 -4.99
C ILE A 53 -2.26 2.57 -3.51
N PRO A 54 -2.40 3.52 -2.57
CA PRO A 54 -2.51 3.18 -1.15
C PRO A 54 -3.89 2.61 -0.80
N GLU A 55 -3.94 1.82 0.27
CA GLU A 55 -5.13 1.20 0.84
C GLU A 55 -6.00 0.46 -0.19
N PHE A 56 -5.37 -0.34 -1.06
CA PHE A 56 -6.07 -0.99 -2.17
C PHE A 56 -7.10 -2.01 -1.66
N PRO A 57 -8.37 -1.92 -2.08
CA PRO A 57 -9.43 -2.77 -1.60
C PRO A 57 -9.40 -4.14 -2.31
N LEU A 58 -9.30 -5.19 -1.52
CA LEU A 58 -9.44 -6.57 -1.96
C LEU A 58 -10.79 -7.09 -1.46
N LYS A 59 -11.58 -7.74 -2.32
CA LYS A 59 -12.92 -8.22 -1.95
C LYS A 59 -12.81 -9.42 -1.01
N LYS A 60 -13.76 -9.55 -0.07
CA LYS A 60 -13.96 -10.76 0.73
C LYS A 60 -14.83 -11.76 -0.04
N ASP A 61 -14.58 -13.05 0.09
CA ASP A 61 -15.37 -14.06 -0.63
C ASP A 61 -16.85 -14.04 -0.25
N ALA A 62 -17.14 -13.95 1.04
CA ALA A 62 -18.49 -14.10 1.58
C ALA A 62 -19.47 -12.97 1.23
N ASN A 63 -19.01 -11.78 0.88
CA ASN A 63 -19.88 -10.62 0.63
C ASN A 63 -19.19 -9.55 -0.23
N ASN A 64 -19.86 -8.40 -0.43
CA ASN A 64 -19.30 -7.26 -1.17
C ASN A 64 -18.50 -6.28 -0.28
N GLN A 65 -18.02 -6.73 0.89
CA GLN A 65 -17.09 -5.95 1.69
C GLN A 65 -15.65 -6.17 1.22
N SER A 66 -14.78 -5.24 1.56
CA SER A 66 -13.35 -5.32 1.29
C SER A 66 -12.52 -5.50 2.56
N ARG A 67 -11.36 -6.13 2.40
CA ARG A 67 -10.17 -5.90 3.23
C ARG A 67 -9.25 -4.98 2.43
N LYS A 68 -8.25 -4.40 3.10
CA LYS A 68 -7.28 -3.51 2.44
C LYS A 68 -5.91 -4.16 2.51
N VAL A 69 -5.14 -4.03 1.45
CA VAL A 69 -3.68 -4.13 1.47
C VAL A 69 -3.12 -2.71 1.48
N ASP A 70 -1.98 -2.49 2.11
CA ASP A 70 -1.44 -1.13 2.29
C ASP A 70 -1.12 -0.44 0.97
N PHE A 71 -0.57 -1.18 0.01
CA PHE A 71 -0.36 -0.67 -1.35
C PHE A 71 -0.63 -1.72 -2.43
N PHE A 72 -1.14 -1.26 -3.57
CA PHE A 72 -1.06 -1.96 -4.83
C PHE A 72 -0.09 -1.21 -5.75
N VAL A 73 0.83 -1.94 -6.39
CA VAL A 73 1.79 -1.35 -7.32
C VAL A 73 1.67 -2.03 -8.67
N ILE A 74 1.67 -1.24 -9.75
CA ILE A 74 1.76 -1.73 -11.12
C ILE A 74 2.99 -1.09 -11.78
N SER A 75 3.82 -1.95 -12.37
CA SER A 75 4.98 -1.55 -13.18
C SER A 75 4.59 -0.59 -14.31
N GLU A 76 5.54 0.24 -14.73
CA GLU A 76 5.34 1.22 -15.80
C GLU A 76 4.93 0.57 -17.13
N ASP A 77 5.53 -0.58 -17.46
CA ASP A 77 5.20 -1.40 -18.63
C ASP A 77 3.95 -2.28 -18.45
N ARG A 78 3.40 -2.30 -17.23
CA ARG A 78 2.25 -3.09 -16.80
C ARG A 78 2.45 -4.58 -17.00
N GLN A 79 3.68 -5.09 -16.87
CA GLN A 79 4.00 -6.53 -16.93
C GLN A 79 4.16 -7.18 -15.56
N GLN A 80 4.27 -6.38 -14.51
CA GLN A 80 4.37 -6.81 -13.11
C GLN A 80 3.40 -6.02 -12.23
N SER A 81 2.74 -6.70 -11.29
CA SER A 81 1.95 -6.07 -10.23
C SER A 81 2.29 -6.65 -8.86
N PHE A 82 2.06 -5.85 -7.81
CA PHE A 82 2.43 -6.18 -6.43
C PHE A 82 1.31 -5.79 -5.47
N LEU A 83 1.06 -6.67 -4.50
CA LEU A 83 0.30 -6.38 -3.28
C LEU A 83 1.33 -6.20 -2.16
N VAL A 84 1.45 -5.00 -1.61
CA VAL A 84 2.46 -4.66 -0.62
C VAL A 84 1.82 -4.43 0.74
N GLU A 85 2.21 -5.26 1.71
CA GLU A 85 1.83 -5.13 3.10
C GLU A 85 3.00 -4.53 3.89
N LEU A 86 2.71 -3.51 4.70
CA LEU A 86 3.67 -2.82 5.54
C LEU A 86 3.41 -3.16 7.01
N LYS A 87 4.46 -3.54 7.74
CA LYS A 87 4.43 -3.60 9.20
C LYS A 87 5.56 -2.77 9.78
N THR A 88 5.23 -1.94 10.78
CA THR A 88 6.22 -1.13 11.50
C THR A 88 6.65 -1.71 12.85
N ASP A 89 6.11 -2.88 13.20
CA ASP A 89 6.40 -3.60 14.44
C ASP A 89 6.47 -5.11 14.17
N ARG A 90 7.36 -5.82 14.87
CA ARG A 90 7.66 -7.25 14.70
C ARG A 90 6.45 -8.13 15.02
N ASN A 91 5.62 -7.70 15.97
CA ASN A 91 4.48 -8.48 16.45
C ASN A 91 3.16 -8.17 15.71
N SER A 92 3.19 -7.35 14.66
CA SER A 92 1.98 -6.89 13.96
C SER A 92 1.54 -7.76 12.78
N LEU A 93 2.23 -8.89 12.53
CA LEU A 93 1.83 -9.86 11.52
C LEU A 93 0.84 -10.87 12.09
N SER A 94 -0.20 -11.20 11.32
CA SER A 94 -1.16 -12.25 11.70
C SER A 94 -1.37 -13.23 10.55
N GLU A 95 -1.41 -14.52 10.85
CA GLU A 95 -1.65 -15.58 9.86
C GLU A 95 -2.93 -15.37 9.04
N PRO A 96 -4.09 -14.95 9.63
CA PRO A 96 -5.28 -14.70 8.83
C PRO A 96 -5.11 -13.58 7.79
N GLN A 97 -4.21 -12.63 8.04
CA GLN A 97 -3.90 -11.58 7.06
C GLN A 97 -2.98 -12.11 5.95
N LEU A 98 -1.97 -12.90 6.30
CA LEU A 98 -1.05 -13.51 5.33
C LEU A 98 -1.78 -14.51 4.42
N ASN A 99 -2.64 -15.36 4.97
CA ASN A 99 -3.45 -16.30 4.19
C ASN A 99 -4.31 -15.57 3.15
N TYR A 100 -4.93 -14.47 3.56
CA TYR A 100 -5.75 -13.66 2.66
C TYR A 100 -4.95 -13.02 1.52
N LEU A 101 -3.74 -12.53 1.81
CA LEU A 101 -2.85 -11.99 0.77
C LEU A 101 -2.39 -13.11 -0.20
N GLN A 102 -2.17 -14.32 0.30
CA GLN A 102 -1.82 -15.48 -0.54
C GLN A 102 -2.98 -15.91 -1.43
N GLU A 103 -4.23 -15.82 -0.96
CA GLU A 103 -5.42 -16.04 -1.80
C GLU A 103 -5.55 -14.96 -2.87
N ALA A 104 -5.34 -13.70 -2.50
CA ALA A 104 -5.41 -12.57 -3.43
C ALA A 104 -4.33 -12.66 -4.53
N SER A 105 -3.11 -13.11 -4.21
CA SER A 105 -2.02 -13.25 -5.18
C SER A 105 -2.25 -14.35 -6.22
N ARG A 106 -3.08 -15.34 -5.89
CA ARG A 106 -3.51 -16.37 -6.86
C ARG A 106 -4.54 -15.85 -7.85
N SER A 107 -5.18 -14.73 -7.56
CA SER A 107 -6.16 -14.10 -8.45
C SER A 107 -5.48 -13.31 -9.56
N ARG A 108 -6.11 -13.32 -10.73
CA ARG A 108 -5.68 -12.48 -11.86
C ARG A 108 -5.99 -11.01 -11.55
N LEU A 109 -5.17 -10.10 -12.06
CA LEU A 109 -5.35 -8.66 -11.91
C LEU A 109 -6.70 -8.19 -12.47
N CYS A 110 -7.15 -8.77 -13.58
CA CYS A 110 -8.49 -8.51 -14.12
C CYS A 110 -9.61 -8.93 -13.14
N THR A 111 -9.41 -10.01 -12.36
CA THR A 111 -10.37 -10.41 -11.31
C THR A 111 -10.35 -9.40 -10.17
N LEU A 112 -9.16 -9.01 -9.69
CA LEU A 112 -9.02 -8.05 -8.58
C LEU A 112 -9.65 -6.70 -8.92
N THR A 113 -9.41 -6.16 -10.12
CA THR A 113 -9.99 -4.89 -10.57
C THR A 113 -11.50 -4.99 -10.81
N ALA A 114 -12.00 -6.12 -11.33
CA ALA A 114 -13.43 -6.39 -11.41
C ALA A 114 -14.09 -6.44 -10.01
N ASP A 115 -13.38 -6.97 -9.02
CA ASP A 115 -13.84 -7.03 -7.64
C ASP A 115 -13.93 -5.64 -6.99
N VAL A 116 -12.96 -4.75 -7.25
CA VAL A 116 -13.06 -3.33 -6.83
C VAL A 116 -14.36 -2.70 -7.36
N LYS A 117 -14.70 -2.95 -8.63
CA LYS A 117 -15.96 -2.48 -9.22
C LYS A 117 -17.18 -3.08 -8.50
N ARG A 118 -17.20 -4.38 -8.22
CA ARG A 118 -18.31 -5.02 -7.48
C ARG A 118 -18.48 -4.42 -6.10
N ILE A 119 -17.38 -4.16 -5.38
CA ILE A 119 -17.43 -3.48 -4.08
C ILE A 119 -18.02 -2.08 -4.24
N ALA A 120 -17.54 -1.31 -5.22
CA ALA A 120 -17.99 0.05 -5.48
C ALA A 120 -19.51 0.12 -5.74
N GLN A 121 -20.04 -0.76 -6.58
CA GLN A 121 -21.47 -0.81 -6.93
C GLN A 121 -22.37 -1.06 -5.70
N ASN A 122 -21.87 -1.86 -4.76
CA ASN A 122 -22.58 -2.24 -3.53
C ASN A 122 -22.27 -1.34 -2.33
N ALA A 123 -21.37 -0.37 -2.47
CA ALA A 123 -20.99 0.53 -1.38
C ALA A 123 -22.08 1.58 -1.12
N ASP A 124 -22.14 2.12 0.10
CA ASP A 124 -23.03 3.25 0.41
C ASP A 124 -22.61 4.53 -0.34
N THR A 125 -23.51 5.50 -0.48
CA THR A 125 -23.31 6.73 -1.27
C THR A 125 -21.98 7.45 -0.99
N ASP A 126 -21.59 7.61 0.27
CA ASP A 126 -20.35 8.31 0.64
C ASP A 126 -19.10 7.53 0.21
N LYS A 127 -19.15 6.20 0.32
CA LYS A 127 -18.05 5.32 -0.09
C LYS A 127 -17.97 5.25 -1.61
N ARG A 128 -19.10 5.29 -2.33
CA ARG A 128 -19.13 5.30 -3.80
C ARG A 128 -18.29 6.43 -4.38
N ARG A 129 -18.34 7.64 -3.79
CA ARG A 129 -17.50 8.77 -4.24
C ARG A 129 -16.00 8.46 -4.15
N LYS A 130 -15.56 7.83 -3.06
CA LYS A 130 -14.14 7.42 -2.93
C LYS A 130 -13.77 6.33 -3.94
N TYR A 131 -14.63 5.34 -4.13
CA TYR A 131 -14.42 4.30 -5.14
C TYR A 131 -14.41 4.87 -6.55
N LEU A 132 -15.16 5.92 -6.85
CA LEU A 132 -15.12 6.59 -8.14
C LEU A 132 -13.73 7.16 -8.45
N HIS A 133 -13.08 7.82 -7.48
CA HIS A 133 -11.70 8.29 -7.64
C HIS A 133 -10.74 7.12 -7.93
N LEU A 134 -10.88 6.01 -7.19
CA LEU A 134 -10.07 4.82 -7.43
C LEU A 134 -10.33 4.22 -8.83
N LEU A 135 -11.59 4.07 -9.25
CA LEU A 135 -11.93 3.54 -10.57
C LEU A 135 -11.41 4.43 -11.70
N ASN A 136 -11.54 5.75 -11.57
CA ASN A 136 -10.96 6.68 -12.55
C ASN A 136 -9.43 6.52 -12.64
N HIS A 137 -8.75 6.39 -11.49
CA HIS A 137 -7.32 6.16 -11.48
C HIS A 137 -6.92 4.81 -12.10
N LEU A 138 -7.67 3.74 -11.83
CA LEU A 138 -7.48 2.44 -12.49
C LEU A 138 -7.70 2.52 -14.01
N ALA A 139 -8.59 3.40 -14.47
CA ALA A 139 -8.81 3.65 -15.89
C ALA A 139 -7.68 4.46 -16.54
N GLU A 140 -7.12 5.45 -15.84
CA GLU A 140 -5.92 6.19 -16.27
C GLU A 140 -4.72 5.24 -16.46
N LEU A 141 -4.61 4.22 -15.59
CA LEU A 141 -3.61 3.15 -15.68
C LEU A 141 -3.96 2.08 -16.73
N ASN A 142 -5.09 2.23 -17.44
CA ASN A 142 -5.61 1.28 -18.43
C ASN A 142 -5.77 -0.14 -17.87
N LEU A 143 -6.17 -0.26 -16.60
CA LEU A 143 -6.51 -1.53 -15.96
C LEU A 143 -8.00 -1.86 -16.11
N ILE A 144 -8.83 -0.83 -16.31
CA ILE A 144 -10.26 -0.94 -16.63
C ILE A 144 -10.65 0.09 -17.68
N GLU A 145 -11.79 -0.11 -18.34
CA GLU A 145 -12.39 0.84 -19.27
C GLU A 145 -13.70 1.39 -18.69
N LEU A 146 -13.76 2.72 -18.56
CA LEU A 146 -14.97 3.45 -18.16
C LEU A 146 -15.66 4.04 -19.38
N ASP A 147 -17.00 4.07 -19.39
CA ASP A 147 -17.75 4.69 -20.48
C ASP A 147 -17.50 6.21 -20.48
N LYS A 148 -16.75 6.66 -21.50
CA LYS A 148 -16.34 8.07 -21.68
C LYS A 148 -17.51 9.03 -21.84
N LYS A 149 -18.72 8.54 -22.15
CA LYS A 149 -19.92 9.38 -22.30
C LYS A 149 -20.38 10.00 -20.97
N LEU A 150 -19.95 9.43 -19.86
CA LEU A 150 -20.36 9.85 -18.53
C LEU A 150 -19.16 10.48 -17.81
N ARG A 151 -18.75 11.68 -18.23
CA ARG A 151 -17.85 12.48 -17.40
C ARG A 151 -18.59 12.88 -16.13
N LEU A 152 -18.09 12.42 -14.99
CA LEU A 152 -18.58 12.82 -13.67
C LEU A 152 -17.67 13.89 -13.09
N ASP A 153 -18.30 14.93 -12.54
CA ASP A 153 -17.65 15.87 -11.64
C ASP A 153 -17.83 15.41 -10.18
N SER A 154 -16.89 15.79 -9.31
CA SER A 154 -16.90 15.47 -7.87
C SER A 154 -18.17 15.92 -7.13
N PHE A 155 -18.94 16.81 -7.75
CA PHE A 155 -20.18 17.40 -7.23
C PHE A 155 -21.45 16.74 -7.79
N ASP A 156 -21.32 15.73 -8.66
CA ASP A 156 -22.49 15.09 -9.25
C ASP A 156 -23.39 14.45 -8.18
N PRO A 157 -24.72 14.46 -8.42
CA PRO A 157 -25.69 13.90 -7.50
C PRO A 157 -25.56 12.36 -7.44
N PRO A 158 -25.90 11.73 -6.30
CA PRO A 158 -25.73 10.29 -6.08
C PRO A 158 -26.27 9.36 -7.18
N PHE A 159 -27.37 9.74 -7.83
CA PHE A 159 -27.98 8.92 -8.88
C PHE A 159 -27.12 8.86 -10.15
N ARG A 160 -26.41 9.95 -10.53
CA ARG A 160 -25.50 9.95 -11.68
C ARG A 160 -24.25 9.11 -11.38
N ILE A 161 -23.75 9.18 -10.15
CA ILE A 161 -22.63 8.33 -9.68
C ILE A 161 -22.98 6.85 -9.83
N ARG A 162 -24.20 6.47 -9.42
CA ARG A 162 -24.68 5.10 -9.57
C ARG A 162 -24.75 4.66 -11.03
N GLN A 163 -25.37 5.47 -11.89
CA GLN A 163 -25.48 5.18 -13.32
C GLN A 163 -24.09 5.03 -13.98
N TYR A 164 -23.11 5.84 -13.57
CA TYR A 164 -21.73 5.71 -14.05
C TYR A 164 -21.07 4.41 -13.61
N MET A 165 -21.19 4.03 -12.34
CA MET A 165 -20.66 2.76 -11.84
C MET A 165 -21.27 1.53 -12.52
N GLU A 166 -22.52 1.66 -12.97
CA GLU A 166 -23.22 0.63 -13.74
C GLU A 166 -22.74 0.60 -15.20
N SER A 167 -22.29 1.74 -15.76
CA SER A 167 -21.84 1.89 -17.16
C SER A 167 -20.43 1.38 -17.47
N THR A 168 -19.57 1.18 -16.45
CA THR A 168 -18.20 0.65 -16.63
C THR A 168 -18.22 -0.64 -17.43
N THR A 169 -17.67 -0.65 -18.63
CA THR A 169 -18.09 -1.62 -19.66
C THR A 169 -17.10 -2.77 -19.84
N ARG A 170 -15.82 -2.59 -19.49
CA ARG A 170 -14.81 -3.62 -19.73
C ARG A 170 -13.67 -3.58 -18.71
N VAL A 171 -13.20 -4.75 -18.29
CA VAL A 171 -11.93 -4.91 -17.59
C VAL A 171 -10.93 -5.42 -18.61
N GLU A 172 -9.78 -4.77 -18.71
CA GLU A 172 -8.74 -5.23 -19.63
C GLU A 172 -8.26 -6.62 -19.16
N PRO A 173 -8.15 -7.61 -20.07
CA PRO A 173 -7.72 -8.95 -19.72
C PRO A 173 -6.20 -8.97 -19.53
N ILE A 174 -5.72 -8.26 -18.50
CA ILE A 174 -4.34 -8.36 -18.06
C ILE A 174 -4.23 -9.65 -17.25
N ASP A 175 -3.70 -10.70 -17.89
CA ASP A 175 -3.45 -12.01 -17.25
C ASP A 175 -2.16 -11.99 -16.43
N LEU A 176 -2.10 -11.06 -15.49
CA LEU A 176 -1.05 -10.96 -14.49
C LEU A 176 -1.58 -11.40 -13.14
N ARG A 177 -0.72 -12.03 -12.35
CA ARG A 177 -0.97 -12.31 -10.94
C ARG A 177 -0.03 -11.42 -10.13
N PRO A 178 -0.53 -10.70 -9.12
CA PRO A 178 0.34 -9.84 -8.34
C PRO A 178 1.24 -10.69 -7.44
N LYS A 179 2.49 -10.28 -7.31
CA LYS A 179 3.39 -10.79 -6.27
C LYS A 179 3.00 -10.17 -4.92
N VAL A 180 3.24 -10.87 -3.81
CA VAL A 180 3.07 -10.29 -2.48
C VAL A 180 4.43 -9.83 -1.98
N VAL A 181 4.51 -8.58 -1.52
CA VAL A 181 5.70 -8.03 -0.87
C VAL A 181 5.34 -7.66 0.56
N CYS A 182 6.10 -8.14 1.53
CA CYS A 182 5.95 -7.75 2.93
C CYS A 182 7.14 -6.89 3.35
N LEU A 183 6.89 -5.61 3.63
CA LEU A 183 7.86 -4.69 4.21
C LEU A 183 7.78 -4.75 5.73
N VAL A 184 8.84 -5.23 6.36
CA VAL A 184 8.87 -5.52 7.79
C VAL A 184 10.13 -4.95 8.45
N PRO A 185 10.14 -4.69 9.78
CA PRO A 185 11.35 -4.21 10.43
C PRO A 185 12.50 -5.23 10.34
N GLU A 186 12.15 -6.50 10.51
CA GLU A 186 13.03 -7.68 10.40
C GLU A 186 12.23 -8.84 9.80
N ILE A 187 12.88 -9.70 9.02
CA ILE A 187 12.21 -10.85 8.40
C ILE A 187 11.84 -11.86 9.49
N PRO A 188 10.57 -12.17 9.70
CA PRO A 188 10.13 -13.06 10.77
C PRO A 188 10.34 -14.54 10.39
N CYS A 189 10.41 -15.43 11.39
CA CYS A 189 10.50 -16.87 11.14
C CYS A 189 9.32 -17.45 10.33
N VAL A 190 8.14 -16.85 10.47
CA VAL A 190 6.92 -17.22 9.73
C VAL A 190 7.07 -17.02 8.21
N ALA A 191 8.05 -16.22 7.75
CA ALA A 191 8.33 -16.04 6.34
C ALA A 191 8.60 -17.37 5.61
N SER A 192 9.18 -18.35 6.29
CA SER A 192 9.43 -19.69 5.75
C SER A 192 8.15 -20.47 5.40
N GLN A 193 7.00 -20.09 5.98
CA GLN A 193 5.70 -20.69 5.69
C GLN A 193 5.02 -20.08 4.44
N TYR A 194 5.50 -18.93 3.98
CA TYR A 194 5.01 -18.20 2.81
C TYR A 194 6.13 -18.01 1.79
N PRO A 195 6.62 -19.09 1.16
CA PRO A 195 7.77 -19.03 0.24
C PRO A 195 7.47 -18.25 -1.04
N ASP A 196 6.18 -18.05 -1.38
CA ASP A 196 5.75 -17.25 -2.53
C ASP A 196 5.72 -15.74 -2.24
N PHE A 197 6.05 -15.32 -1.02
CA PHE A 197 6.07 -13.92 -0.61
C PHE A 197 7.49 -13.38 -0.68
N GLU A 198 7.61 -12.15 -1.14
CA GLU A 198 8.85 -11.40 -1.14
C GLU A 198 8.96 -10.62 0.18
N TRP A 199 9.89 -11.03 1.04
CA TRP A 199 10.09 -10.41 2.35
C TRP A 199 11.24 -9.42 2.30
N MET A 200 10.97 -8.14 2.61
CA MET A 200 11.99 -7.11 2.63
C MET A 200 12.07 -6.46 4.00
N SER A 201 13.28 -6.41 4.56
CA SER A 201 13.52 -5.73 5.82
C SER A 201 13.64 -4.22 5.64
N PHE A 202 13.44 -3.48 6.73
CA PHE A 202 13.70 -2.04 6.77
C PHE A 202 15.17 -1.70 6.49
N GLU A 203 16.12 -2.61 6.75
CA GLU A 203 17.51 -2.39 6.38
C GLU A 203 17.70 -2.39 4.85
N VAL A 204 17.00 -3.26 4.12
CA VAL A 204 17.01 -3.27 2.65
C VAL A 204 16.48 -1.94 2.12
N LEU A 205 15.30 -1.52 2.58
CA LEU A 205 14.70 -0.24 2.20
C LEU A 205 15.62 0.95 2.57
N ALA A 206 16.17 0.98 3.78
CA ALA A 206 17.08 2.03 4.24
C ALA A 206 18.34 2.13 3.37
N ASN A 207 18.87 1.01 2.88
CA ASN A 207 20.02 1.00 1.98
C ASN A 207 19.70 1.50 0.57
N CYS A 208 18.49 1.22 0.09
CA CYS A 208 17.99 1.77 -1.17
C CYS A 208 17.84 3.31 -1.06
N ILE A 209 17.08 3.80 -0.07
CA ILE A 209 16.63 5.20 -0.06
C ILE A 209 17.62 6.19 0.54
N LYS A 210 18.68 5.74 1.24
CA LYS A 210 19.67 6.67 1.84
C LYS A 210 20.38 7.55 0.81
N LYS A 211 20.32 7.20 -0.47
CA LYS A 211 20.89 7.97 -1.57
C LYS A 211 19.93 9.08 -2.06
N GLU A 212 18.65 9.01 -1.69
CA GLU A 212 17.56 9.89 -2.14
C GLU A 212 17.47 11.19 -1.34
N GLY A 213 18.52 12.01 -1.43
CA GLY A 213 18.54 13.34 -0.84
C GLY A 213 18.45 13.36 0.69
N SER A 214 18.06 14.50 1.26
CA SER A 214 18.00 14.69 2.71
C SER A 214 16.83 13.95 3.37
N ILE A 215 15.69 13.82 2.67
CA ILE A 215 14.51 13.09 3.16
C ILE A 215 14.79 11.60 3.19
N GLY A 216 15.33 11.02 2.11
CA GLY A 216 15.68 9.59 2.06
C GLY A 216 16.71 9.21 3.11
N ARG A 217 17.75 10.03 3.31
CA ARG A 217 18.71 9.83 4.42
C ARG A 217 18.04 9.85 5.79
N ARG A 218 17.13 10.78 6.03
CA ARG A 218 16.44 10.87 7.32
C ARG A 218 15.52 9.67 7.54
N PHE A 219 14.79 9.27 6.51
CA PHE A 219 13.87 8.15 6.62
C PHE A 219 14.63 6.84 6.81
N ALA A 220 15.74 6.64 6.09
CA ALA A 220 16.65 5.51 6.31
C ALA A 220 17.15 5.43 7.77
N LYS A 221 17.42 6.57 8.41
CA LYS A 221 17.77 6.61 9.85
C LYS A 221 16.60 6.16 10.73
N SER A 222 15.38 6.63 10.47
CA SER A 222 14.18 6.18 11.17
C SER A 222 13.93 4.68 11.00
N LEU A 223 14.00 4.17 9.77
CA LEU A 223 13.81 2.74 9.47
C LEU A 223 14.77 1.85 10.28
N ARG A 224 16.05 2.23 10.35
CA ARG A 224 17.05 1.52 11.16
C ARG A 224 16.74 1.58 12.65
N LEU A 225 16.33 2.74 13.15
CA LEU A 225 15.88 2.89 14.53
C LEU A 225 14.68 1.97 14.81
N TRP A 226 13.73 1.91 13.88
CA TRP A 226 12.50 1.12 14.02
C TRP A 226 12.74 -0.38 13.93
N ALA A 227 13.73 -0.80 13.16
CA ALA A 227 14.18 -2.19 13.09
C ALA A 227 14.93 -2.65 14.33
N SER A 228 15.72 -1.76 14.95
CA SER A 228 16.59 -2.09 16.09
C SER A 228 15.89 -2.06 17.44
N HIS A 229 14.85 -1.22 17.61
CA HIS A 229 14.17 -1.05 18.90
C HIS A 229 12.67 -1.33 18.75
N GLU A 230 12.15 -2.21 19.61
CA GLU A 230 10.72 -2.44 19.75
C GLU A 230 10.04 -1.17 20.30
N ALA A 231 8.85 -0.87 19.79
CA ALA A 231 8.11 0.31 20.25
C ALA A 231 7.74 0.16 21.73
N GLY A 232 7.99 1.19 22.52
CA GLY A 232 7.73 1.17 23.97
C GLY A 232 8.80 0.44 24.79
N HIS A 233 9.86 -0.07 24.16
CA HIS A 233 11.02 -0.57 24.89
C HIS A 233 11.73 0.59 25.60
N ILE A 234 12.02 0.41 26.89
CA ILE A 234 12.87 1.31 27.66
C ILE A 234 14.24 0.64 27.68
N ASP A 235 15.25 1.25 27.05
CA ASP A 235 16.60 0.73 27.16
C ASP A 235 17.03 0.75 28.64
N ASP A 236 17.29 -0.42 29.22
CA ASP A 236 17.72 -0.58 30.62
C ASP A 236 19.13 -0.03 30.90
N LYS A 237 19.75 0.67 29.95
CA LYS A 237 21.07 1.27 30.14
C LYS A 237 20.97 2.79 30.20
N PRO A 238 21.37 3.42 31.32
CA PRO A 238 21.77 4.80 31.27
C PRO A 238 22.92 4.90 30.26
N SER A 239 22.78 5.82 29.32
CA SER A 239 23.90 6.29 28.52
C SER A 239 24.92 6.95 29.44
N ASP A 240 25.93 6.17 29.85
CA ASP A 240 27.20 6.65 30.39
C ASP A 240 28.10 7.19 29.26
#